data_AF-A0AAW6HKH8-F1
#
_entry.id   AF-A0AAW6HKH8-F1
#
_cell.length_a   1.000
_cell.length_b   1.000
_cell.length_c   1.000
_cell.angle_alpha   90.00
_cell.angle_beta   90.00
_cell.angle_gamma   90.00
#
_symmetry.space_group_name_H-M   'P 1'
#
loop_
_entity.id
_entity.type
_entity.pdbx_description
1 polymer ?
#
loop_
_entity_poly.entity_id
_entity_poly.type
_entity_poly.pdbx_seq_one_letter_code
_entity_poly.pdbx_strand_id
1 'polypeptide(L)'
;MAYTVRDLSNAQRFEYKGYEVFMHCVEDSFWSGERTYKADISISDHIYYRIAEDIQIARYQQQRQSYFPTAYNSGYNGTYDIMKKLKERILFSSSFNVIVKRKFTILKDNEPYVRDAMGQIKSIIDSKFGNVDDRFKNIQNII
;
A
#
# COMPACT_ATOMS: atom_id res chain seq x y z
N MET A 1 12.13 20.26 29.83
CA MET A 1 12.54 18.91 29.39
C MET A 1 11.31 18.23 28.80
N ALA A 2 11.29 17.99 27.49
CA ALA A 2 10.22 17.24 26.83
C ALA A 2 10.63 15.77 26.83
N TYR A 3 9.87 14.91 27.52
CA TYR A 3 10.09 13.47 27.50
C TYR A 3 9.40 12.91 26.26
N THR A 4 10.17 12.56 25.22
CA THR A 4 9.65 11.72 24.13
C THR A 4 9.43 10.31 24.68
N VAL A 5 8.22 10.02 25.12
CA VAL A 5 7.79 8.66 25.45
C VAL A 5 7.74 7.90 24.12
N ARG A 6 8.73 7.05 23.86
CA ARG A 6 8.69 6.10 22.73
C ARG A 6 7.75 4.96 23.09
N ASP A 7 6.46 5.25 23.10
CA ASP A 7 5.45 4.20 23.17
C ASP A 7 5.30 3.61 21.76
N LEU A 8 5.87 2.42 21.57
CA LEU A 8 5.81 1.60 20.35
C LEU A 8 4.38 1.14 19.98
N SER A 9 3.34 1.60 20.70
CA SER A 9 1.92 1.25 20.53
C SER A 9 1.19 2.01 19.41
N ASN A 10 1.88 2.86 18.65
CA ASN A 10 1.29 3.73 17.61
C ASN A 10 1.58 3.28 16.17
N ALA A 11 2.22 2.14 15.95
CA ALA A 11 2.44 1.60 14.61
C ALA A 11 1.18 0.86 14.14
N GLN A 12 0.67 1.20 12.96
CA GLN A 12 -0.48 0.54 12.35
C GLN A 12 -0.16 0.22 10.90
N ARG A 13 -0.57 -0.97 10.48
CA ARG A 13 -0.52 -1.41 9.09
C ARG A 13 -1.94 -1.69 8.63
N PHE A 14 -2.31 -1.09 7.50
CA PHE A 14 -3.62 -1.33 6.91
C PHE A 14 -3.55 -1.22 5.40
N GLU A 15 -4.50 -1.87 4.72
CA GLU A 15 -4.65 -1.75 3.28
C GLU A 15 -5.79 -0.80 2.93
N TYR A 16 -5.60 0.00 1.87
CA TYR A 16 -6.62 0.89 1.35
C TYR A 16 -6.44 1.11 -0.15
N LYS A 17 -7.47 0.79 -0.95
CA LYS A 17 -7.48 0.96 -2.42
C LYS A 17 -6.27 0.33 -3.14
N GLY A 18 -5.85 -0.84 -2.67
CA GLY A 18 -4.70 -1.56 -3.20
C GLY A 18 -3.33 -1.03 -2.76
N TYR A 19 -3.31 0.01 -1.91
CA TYR A 19 -2.09 0.41 -1.21
C TYR A 19 -2.00 -0.29 0.13
N GLU A 20 -0.80 -0.72 0.46
CA GLU A 20 -0.39 -1.00 1.81
C GLU A 20 0.13 0.28 2.46
N VAL A 21 -0.37 0.59 3.65
CA VAL A 21 0.00 1.76 4.43
C VAL A 21 0.60 1.29 5.74
N PHE A 22 1.83 1.69 6.01
CA PHE A 22 2.46 1.58 7.32
C PHE A 22 2.55 2.97 7.94
N MET A 23 1.84 3.20 9.03
CA MET A 23 1.91 4.45 9.78
C MET A 23 2.52 4.23 11.16
N HIS A 24 3.31 5.18 11.64
CA HIS A 24 3.83 5.17 13.01
C HIS A 24 3.92 6.60 13.54
N CYS A 25 3.72 6.76 14.85
CA CYS A 25 3.89 8.05 15.51
C CYS A 25 5.38 8.40 15.57
N VAL A 26 5.74 9.59 15.10
CA VAL A 26 7.11 10.13 15.13
C VAL A 26 7.28 11.19 16.20
N GLU A 27 6.21 11.94 16.51
CA GLU A 27 6.22 12.96 17.55
C GLU A 27 4.90 12.92 18.33
N ASP A 28 4.98 12.92 19.66
CA ASP A 28 3.84 12.99 20.56
C ASP A 28 4.05 14.13 21.56
N SER A 29 3.27 15.19 21.42
CA SER A 29 3.30 16.34 22.32
C SER A 29 2.11 16.27 23.28
N PHE A 30 2.38 15.75 24.47
CA PHE A 30 1.40 15.62 25.53
C PHE A 30 0.69 16.94 25.88
N TRP A 31 1.45 18.04 25.98
CA TRP A 31 0.92 19.33 26.42
C TRP A 31 0.00 20.00 25.39
N SER A 32 0.24 19.76 24.10
CA SER A 32 -0.58 20.35 23.02
C SER A 32 -1.69 19.42 22.54
N GLY A 33 -1.68 18.14 22.94
CA GLY A 33 -2.59 17.12 22.39
C GLY A 33 -2.36 16.90 20.89
N GLU A 34 -1.14 17.11 20.42
CA GLU A 34 -0.76 17.03 19.02
C GLU A 34 0.16 15.83 18.80
N ARG A 35 -0.14 15.04 17.77
CA ARG A 35 0.63 13.88 17.35
C ARG A 35 0.93 13.94 15.87
N THR A 36 2.18 13.69 15.53
CA THR A 36 2.64 13.57 14.15
C THR A 36 2.83 12.09 13.83
N TYR A 37 2.14 11.61 12.81
CA TYR A 37 2.30 10.27 12.26
C TYR A 37 3.02 10.35 10.92
N LYS A 38 4.03 9.51 10.73
CA LYS A 38 4.62 9.26 9.42
C LYS A 38 3.91 8.07 8.79
N ALA A 39 3.44 8.24 7.55
CA ALA A 39 2.82 7.19 6.76
C ALA A 39 3.71 6.87 5.55
N ASP A 40 4.13 5.62 5.47
CA ASP A 40 4.81 5.04 4.33
C ASP A 40 3.78 4.19 3.55
N ILE A 41 3.61 4.46 2.26
CA ILE A 41 2.66 3.76 1.40
C ILE A 41 3.38 3.06 0.25
N SER A 42 2.93 1.87 -0.09
CA SER A 42 3.37 1.09 -1.25
C SER A 42 2.19 0.40 -1.91
N ILE A 43 2.32 -0.03 -3.16
CA ILE A 43 1.33 -0.97 -3.72
C ILE A 43 1.38 -2.26 -2.89
N SER A 44 0.22 -2.75 -2.46
CA SER A 44 0.12 -3.99 -1.68
C SER A 44 0.61 -5.18 -2.49
N ASP A 45 1.30 -6.09 -1.82
CA ASP A 45 1.71 -7.38 -2.38
C ASP A 45 0.51 -8.17 -2.92
N HIS A 46 -0.65 -8.08 -2.26
CA HIS A 46 -1.87 -8.75 -2.73
C HIS A 46 -2.27 -8.31 -4.15
N ILE A 47 -2.11 -7.02 -4.45
CA ILE A 47 -2.41 -6.49 -5.80
C ILE A 47 -1.41 -7.02 -6.82
N TYR A 48 -0.12 -7.03 -6.49
CA TYR A 48 0.90 -7.59 -7.39
C TYR A 48 0.64 -9.08 -7.68
N TYR A 49 0.26 -9.86 -6.66
CA TYR A 49 -0.08 -11.26 -6.83
C TYR A 49 -1.27 -11.46 -7.76
N ARG A 50 -2.39 -10.76 -7.51
CA ARG A 50 -3.60 -10.87 -8.33
C ARG A 50 -3.33 -10.55 -9.80
N ILE A 51 -2.55 -9.51 -10.08
CA ILE A 51 -2.21 -9.12 -11.45
C ILE A 51 -1.28 -10.13 -12.10
N ALA A 52 -0.33 -10.68 -11.34
CA ALA A 52 0.55 -11.73 -11.84
C ALA A 52 -0.25 -12.99 -12.24
N GLU A 53 -1.27 -13.36 -11.46
CA GLU A 53 -2.20 -14.45 -11.78
C GLU A 53 -3.02 -14.16 -13.05
N ASP A 54 -3.60 -12.95 -13.15
CA ASP A 54 -4.37 -12.54 -14.33
C ASP A 54 -3.53 -12.62 -15.62
N ILE A 55 -2.28 -12.12 -15.58
CA ILE A 55 -1.34 -12.20 -16.71
C ILE A 55 -1.05 -13.66 -17.07
N GLN A 56 -0.87 -14.53 -16.07
CA GLN A 56 -0.61 -15.95 -16.30
C GLN A 56 -1.80 -16.64 -16.97
N ILE A 57 -3.03 -16.35 -16.52
CA ILE A 57 -4.26 -16.88 -17.12
C ILE A 57 -4.44 -16.37 -18.55
N ALA A 58 -4.25 -15.07 -18.79
CA ALA A 58 -4.37 -14.48 -20.13
C ALA A 58 -3.38 -15.12 -21.13
N ARG A 59 -2.12 -15.31 -20.72
CA ARG A 59 -1.10 -16.00 -21.54
C ARG A 59 -1.49 -17.44 -21.85
N TYR A 60 -2.02 -18.16 -20.86
CA TYR A 60 -2.49 -19.53 -21.06
C TYR A 60 -3.65 -19.60 -22.07
N GLN A 61 -4.60 -18.65 -21.99
CA GLN A 61 -5.71 -18.57 -22.94
C GLN A 61 -5.25 -18.21 -24.37
N GLN A 62 -4.35 -17.23 -24.53
CA GLN A 62 -3.78 -16.86 -25.83
C GLN A 62 -3.07 -18.03 -26.50
N GLN A 63 -2.31 -18.82 -25.74
CA GLN A 63 -1.63 -20.02 -26.27
C GLN A 63 -2.62 -21.08 -26.78
N ARG A 64 -3.76 -21.26 -26.11
CA ARG A 64 -4.81 -22.19 -26.56
C ARG A 64 -5.51 -21.74 -27.85
N GLN A 65 -5.49 -20.44 -28.15
CA GLN A 65 -6.08 -19.88 -29.37
C GLN A 65 -5.09 -19.87 -30.55
N SER A 66 -3.79 -20.10 -30.32
CA SER A 66 -2.78 -20.19 -31.38
C SER A 66 -2.85 -21.53 -32.11
N TYR A 67 -2.97 -21.49 -33.44
CA TYR A 67 -3.09 -22.67 -34.32
C TYR A 67 -1.81 -23.53 -34.38
N PHE A 68 -0.67 -23.00 -33.94
CA PHE A 68 0.59 -23.73 -33.78
C PHE A 68 0.91 -23.85 -32.30
N PRO A 69 0.96 -25.06 -31.73
CA PRO A 69 1.38 -25.26 -30.35
C PRO A 69 2.88 -25.00 -30.27
N THR A 70 3.29 -23.80 -29.85
CA THR A 70 4.66 -23.61 -29.39
C THR A 70 4.87 -24.54 -28.20
N ALA A 71 5.85 -25.45 -28.31
CA ALA A 71 6.27 -26.34 -27.25
C ALA A 71 6.37 -25.55 -25.94
N TYR A 72 5.82 -26.12 -24.86
CA TYR A 72 5.84 -25.52 -23.53
C TYR A 72 7.27 -25.08 -23.21
N ASN A 73 7.54 -23.77 -23.30
CA ASN A 73 8.82 -23.22 -22.86
C ASN A 73 8.85 -23.39 -21.35
N SER A 74 9.34 -24.53 -20.89
CA SER A 74 9.40 -24.95 -19.49
C SER A 74 10.35 -24.10 -18.63
N GLY A 75 10.80 -22.96 -19.15
CA GLY A 75 11.63 -21.97 -18.45
C GLY A 75 10.86 -20.75 -17.93
N TYR A 76 9.55 -20.62 -18.21
CA TYR A 76 8.75 -19.54 -17.62
C TYR A 76 8.35 -19.91 -16.19
N ASN A 77 9.17 -19.45 -15.24
CA ASN A 77 8.88 -19.44 -13.81
C ASN A 77 7.51 -18.79 -13.54
N GLY A 78 6.77 -19.37 -12.59
CA GLY A 78 5.37 -19.06 -12.30
C GLY A 78 5.08 -17.63 -11.81
N THR A 79 3.91 -17.46 -11.20
CA THR A 79 3.34 -16.19 -10.70
C THR A 79 4.36 -15.30 -9.99
N TYR A 80 5.30 -15.89 -9.24
CA TYR A 80 6.37 -15.19 -8.54
C TYR A 80 7.33 -14.40 -9.44
N ASP A 81 7.74 -14.94 -10.59
CA ASP A 81 8.66 -14.24 -11.50
C ASP A 81 7.96 -13.11 -12.25
N ILE A 82 6.67 -13.29 -12.56
CA ILE A 82 5.83 -12.23 -13.09
C ILE A 82 5.70 -11.12 -12.04
N MET A 83 5.42 -11.47 -10.80
CA MET A 83 5.33 -10.52 -9.68
C MET A 83 6.64 -9.74 -9.48
N LYS A 84 7.80 -10.42 -9.51
CA LYS A 84 9.10 -9.76 -9.39
C LYS A 84 9.31 -8.72 -10.50
N LYS A 85 9.05 -9.09 -11.76
CA LYS A 85 9.13 -8.17 -12.90
C LYS A 85 8.13 -7.02 -12.80
N LEU A 86 6.94 -7.26 -12.26
CA LEU A 86 5.95 -6.20 -12.00
C LEU A 86 6.45 -5.21 -10.95
N LYS A 87 7.00 -5.69 -9.83
CA LYS A 87 7.59 -4.84 -8.79
C LYS A 87 8.77 -4.02 -9.30
N GLU A 88 9.60 -4.59 -10.17
CA GLU A 88 10.72 -3.86 -10.81
C GLU A 88 10.24 -2.76 -11.77
N ARG A 89 9.13 -2.98 -12.49
CA ARG A 89 8.62 -2.05 -13.50
C ARG A 89 7.71 -0.96 -12.94
N ILE A 90 6.92 -1.30 -11.93
CA ILE A 90 5.87 -0.42 -11.39
C ILE A 90 6.11 -0.27 -9.89
N LEU A 91 7.35 0.05 -9.51
CA LEU A 91 7.67 0.32 -8.12
C LEU A 91 6.99 1.63 -7.71
N PHE A 92 6.08 1.54 -6.76
CA PHE A 92 5.50 2.71 -6.12
C PHE A 92 5.74 2.64 -4.62
N SER A 93 6.44 3.65 -4.11
CA SER A 93 6.51 3.97 -2.70
C SER A 93 6.41 5.48 -2.51
N SER A 94 5.73 5.91 -1.45
CA SER A 94 5.65 7.31 -1.06
C SER A 94 5.61 7.42 0.46
N SER A 95 6.11 8.51 1.01
CA SER A 95 6.05 8.77 2.45
C SER A 95 5.62 10.20 2.72
N PHE A 96 4.81 10.40 3.75
CA PHE A 96 4.34 11.73 4.15
C PHE A 96 3.94 11.74 5.63
N ASN A 97 3.88 12.95 6.19
CA ASN A 97 3.48 13.16 7.57
C ASN A 97 2.03 13.65 7.66
N VAL A 98 1.35 13.25 8.74
CA VAL A 98 0.00 13.65 9.08
C VAL A 98 0.00 14.12 10.53
N ILE A 99 -0.55 15.30 10.77
CA ILE A 99 -0.64 15.89 12.11
C ILE A 99 -2.09 15.78 12.59
N VAL A 100 -2.26 15.21 13.77
CA VAL A 100 -3.56 15.07 14.44
C VAL A 100 -3.53 15.87 15.73
N LYS A 101 -4.53 16.72 15.90
CA LYS A 101 -4.68 17.56 17.10
C LYS A 101 -6.01 17.29 17.77
N ARG A 102 -6.00 16.95 19.06
CA ARG A 102 -7.21 16.73 19.86
C ARG A 102 -7.18 17.56 21.13
N LYS A 103 -8.35 18.07 21.51
CA LYS A 103 -8.54 18.91 22.70
C LYS A 103 -8.66 18.00 23.93
N PHE A 104 -7.57 17.85 24.68
CA PHE A 104 -7.52 17.24 26.03
C PHE A 104 -8.42 16.01 26.24
N THR A 105 -8.22 14.95 25.47
CA THR A 105 -8.68 13.61 25.87
C THR A 105 -7.55 12.95 26.65
N ILE A 106 -7.87 12.51 27.88
CA ILE A 106 -7.01 11.75 28.78
C ILE A 106 -6.23 10.71 27.96
N LEU A 107 -4.90 10.78 28.02
CA LEU A 107 -3.89 10.01 27.26
C LEU A 107 -4.04 8.49 27.21
N LYS A 108 -5.04 7.91 27.89
CA LYS A 108 -5.14 6.48 28.04
C LYS A 108 -5.52 5.78 26.72
N ASP A 109 -6.24 6.48 25.84
CA ASP A 109 -6.75 5.90 24.60
C ASP A 109 -6.00 6.47 23.37
N ASN A 110 -5.13 5.65 22.77
CA ASN A 110 -4.41 5.98 21.53
C ASN A 110 -5.29 5.81 20.28
N GLU A 111 -6.31 4.96 20.36
CA GLU A 111 -7.23 4.62 19.27
C GLU A 111 -7.80 5.84 18.53
N PRO A 112 -8.26 6.91 19.22
CA PRO A 112 -8.90 8.02 18.53
C PRO A 112 -7.91 8.86 17.69
N TYR A 113 -6.65 9.01 18.15
CA TYR A 113 -5.60 9.66 17.37
C TYR A 113 -5.24 8.84 16.13
N VAL A 114 -5.12 7.53 16.30
CA VAL A 114 -4.87 6.59 15.20
C VAL A 114 -5.99 6.65 14.18
N ARG A 115 -7.25 6.65 14.61
CA ARG A 115 -8.41 6.70 13.71
C ARG A 115 -8.45 7.98 12.88
N ASP A 116 -8.17 9.12 13.49
CA ASP A 116 -8.12 10.40 12.76
C ASP A 116 -6.95 10.43 11.77
N ALA A 117 -5.78 9.94 12.18
CA ALA A 117 -4.62 9.83 11.30
C ALA A 117 -4.93 8.92 10.10
N MET A 118 -5.53 7.75 10.32
CA MET A 118 -5.98 6.86 9.26
C MET A 118 -6.99 7.54 8.33
N GLY A 119 -7.91 8.34 8.86
CA GLY A 119 -8.88 9.10 8.06
C GLY A 119 -8.19 10.12 7.14
N GLN A 120 -7.26 10.90 7.68
CA GLN A 120 -6.48 11.86 6.89
C GLN A 120 -5.61 11.16 5.84
N ILE A 121 -4.94 10.05 6.18
CA ILE A 121 -4.15 9.25 5.23
C ILE A 121 -5.03 8.76 4.07
N LYS A 122 -6.22 8.21 4.36
CA LYS A 122 -7.17 7.77 3.32
C LYS A 122 -7.59 8.92 2.42
N SER A 123 -7.87 10.10 2.98
CA SER A 123 -8.19 11.30 2.19
C SER A 123 -7.02 11.76 1.30
N ILE A 124 -5.78 11.62 1.74
CA ILE A 124 -4.59 11.90 0.93
C ILE A 124 -4.48 10.89 -0.21
N ILE A 125 -4.74 9.60 0.06
CA ILE A 125 -4.77 8.56 -0.98
C ILE A 125 -5.84 8.88 -2.03
N ASP A 126 -7.05 9.24 -1.60
CA ASP A 126 -8.15 9.57 -2.50
C ASP A 126 -7.85 10.77 -3.39
N SER A 127 -7.23 11.81 -2.83
CA SER A 127 -6.98 13.07 -3.55
C SER A 127 -5.73 13.02 -4.44
N LYS A 128 -4.67 12.30 -4.05
CA LYS A 128 -3.37 12.34 -4.74
C LYS A 128 -3.02 11.07 -5.50
N PHE A 129 -3.47 9.91 -5.02
CA PHE A 129 -2.97 8.62 -5.52
C PHE A 129 -4.04 7.81 -6.26
N GLY A 130 -5.31 7.92 -5.87
CA GLY A 130 -6.43 7.24 -6.50
C GLY A 130 -6.54 5.76 -6.08
N ASN A 131 -7.14 4.92 -6.93
CA ASN A 131 -7.14 3.47 -6.76
C ASN A 131 -5.99 2.85 -7.56
N VAL A 132 -5.26 1.91 -6.96
CA VAL A 132 -4.23 1.14 -7.65
C VAL A 132 -4.80 0.37 -8.84
N ASP A 133 -6.01 -0.17 -8.73
CA ASP A 133 -6.64 -0.96 -9.81
C ASP A 133 -6.75 -0.17 -11.10
N ASP A 134 -7.08 1.12 -11.02
CA ASP A 134 -7.20 1.99 -12.19
C ASP A 134 -5.84 2.26 -12.85
N ARG A 135 -4.75 2.23 -12.07
CA ARG A 135 -3.38 2.33 -12.61
C ARG A 135 -3.02 1.10 -13.42
N PHE A 136 -3.46 -0.09 -12.98
CA PHE A 136 -3.14 -1.36 -13.64
C PHE A 136 -4.07 -1.74 -14.79
N LYS A 137 -5.31 -1.22 -14.84
CA LYS A 137 -6.20 -1.39 -16.01
C LYS A 137 -5.52 -0.95 -17.32
N ASN A 138 -4.76 0.15 -17.28
CA ASN A 138 -4.03 0.62 -18.46
C ASN A 138 -2.88 -0.30 -18.85
N ILE A 139 -2.30 -1.03 -17.89
CA ILE A 139 -1.16 -1.93 -18.13
C ILE A 139 -1.61 -3.26 -18.71
N GLN A 140 -2.79 -3.77 -18.34
CA GLN A 140 -3.36 -4.97 -18.95
C GLN A 140 -3.55 -4.82 -20.48
N ASN A 141 -3.71 -3.60 -21.00
CA ASN A 141 -3.77 -3.33 -22.43
C ASN A 141 -2.39 -3.26 -23.12
N ILE A 142 -1.29 -3.21 -22.36
CA ILE A 142 0.08 -3.10 -22.86
C ILE A 142 0.79 -4.47 -22.90
N ILE A 143 0.29 -5.46 -22.14
CA ILE A 143 0.83 -6.83 -22.07
C ILE A 143 0.10 -7.74 -23.05
#